data_AF-A0A1I7NFN1-F1
#
_entry.id   AF-A0A1I7NFN1-F1
#
_cell.length_a   1.000
_cell.length_b   1.000
_cell.length_c   1.000
_cell.angle_alpha   90.00
_cell.angle_beta   90.00
_cell.angle_gamma   90.00
#
_symmetry.space_group_name_H-M   'P 1'
#
loop_
_entity.id
_entity.type
_entity.pdbx_description
1 polymer ?
#
loop_
_entity_poly.entity_id
_entity_poly.type
_entity_poly.pdbx_seq_one_letter_code
_entity_poly.pdbx_strand_id
1 'polypeptide(L)'
;MSQLRIIGLLLLCVGLGYLVWLDNTAGGDTAASVTTDATATAGARSGNGEITGLDDDTPANEGELAHVRDEESDPPAPEDAEDQADAEPENLNPLKRIEIDILSDTIERPIFASSRQRPPQEAKPASTSENSLATFELVGVARTGARATAVLRKQPQGDLFRVEAGDTFGKWRVKAIEPRSIVLSDGNGNEETIKLLRP
;
A
#
# COMPACT_ATOMS: atom_id res chain seq x y z
N MET A 1 43.44 33.25 29.77
CA MET A 1 43.92 31.95 29.25
C MET A 1 42.80 31.00 28.81
N SER A 2 41.54 31.12 29.27
CA SER A 2 40.43 30.23 28.82
C SER A 2 39.92 30.46 27.39
N GLN A 3 39.94 31.71 26.89
CA GLN A 3 39.38 32.04 25.56
C GLN A 3 40.12 31.35 24.41
N LEU A 4 41.45 31.22 24.47
CA LEU A 4 42.23 30.52 23.44
C LEU A 4 41.93 29.01 23.39
N ARG A 5 41.53 28.40 24.51
CA ARG A 5 41.21 26.96 24.56
C ARG A 5 39.87 26.66 23.88
N ILE A 6 38.89 27.55 24.03
CA ILE A 6 37.57 27.42 23.42
C ILE A 6 37.66 27.60 21.89
N ILE A 7 38.45 28.58 21.43
CA ILE A 7 38.66 28.81 19.99
C ILE A 7 39.40 27.62 19.36
N GLY A 8 40.41 27.07 20.04
CA GLY A 8 41.10 25.87 19.56
C GLY A 8 40.19 24.65 19.43
N LEU A 9 39.28 24.44 20.39
CA LEU A 9 38.30 23.35 20.35
C LEU A 9 37.29 23.55 19.20
N LEU A 10 36.78 24.76 19.00
CA LEU A 10 35.85 25.06 17.91
C LEU A 10 36.48 24.83 16.53
N LEU A 11 37.73 25.25 16.33
CA LEU A 11 38.45 25.01 15.07
C LEU A 11 38.70 23.52 14.83
N LEU A 12 39.01 22.75 15.88
CA LEU A 12 39.15 21.29 15.80
C LEU A 12 37.82 20.62 15.40
N CYS A 13 36.70 21.04 16.00
CA CYS A 13 35.37 20.50 15.67
C CYS A 13 34.94 20.82 14.23
N VAL A 14 35.18 22.05 13.75
CA VAL A 14 34.87 22.44 12.38
C VAL A 14 35.76 21.67 11.38
N GLY A 15 37.05 21.51 11.69
CA GLY A 15 37.97 20.74 10.84
C GLY A 15 37.60 19.27 10.73
N LEU A 16 37.22 18.62 11.84
CA LEU A 16 36.77 17.22 11.84
C LEU A 16 35.44 17.04 11.10
N GLY A 17 34.49 17.97 11.28
CA GLY A 17 33.23 17.97 10.53
C GLY A 17 33.44 18.12 9.03
N TYR A 18 34.38 18.98 8.62
CA TYR A 18 34.71 19.18 7.21
C TYR A 18 35.39 17.95 6.59
N LEU A 19 36.24 17.24 7.33
CA LEU A 19 36.88 16.00 6.86
C LEU A 19 35.87 14.86 6.66
N VAL A 20 34.93 14.68 7.58
CA VAL A 20 33.85 13.68 7.44
C VAL A 20 32.91 14.04 6.27
N TRP A 21 32.68 15.33 6.04
CA TRP A 21 31.88 15.77 4.90
C TRP A 21 32.58 15.50 3.56
N LEU A 22 33.90 15.71 3.47
CA LEU A 22 34.69 15.39 2.27
C LEU A 22 34.75 13.89 1.94
N ASP A 23 34.75 13.02 2.95
CA ASP A 23 34.77 11.57 2.71
C ASP A 23 33.41 11.07 2.17
N ASN A 24 32.32 11.77 2.50
CA ASN A 24 30.98 11.42 2.04
C ASN A 24 30.65 11.98 0.63
N THR A 25 31.44 12.93 0.11
CA THR A 25 31.22 13.50 -1.23
C THR A 25 31.99 12.78 -2.34
N ALA A 26 32.96 11.92 -2.00
CA ALA A 26 33.76 11.17 -2.97
C ALA A 26 33.03 9.99 -3.66
N GLY A 27 31.79 9.67 -3.27
CA GLY A 27 31.00 8.57 -3.84
C GLY A 27 30.09 8.94 -5.02
N GLY A 28 30.18 10.16 -5.57
CA GLY A 28 29.16 10.75 -6.45
C GLY A 28 29.39 10.68 -7.96
N ASP A 29 30.52 10.17 -8.48
CA ASP A 29 30.85 10.28 -9.91
C ASP A 29 31.02 8.93 -10.60
N THR A 30 29.95 8.14 -10.71
CA THR A 30 29.76 7.22 -11.85
C THR A 30 28.27 6.88 -12.00
N ALA A 31 27.56 7.57 -12.90
CA ALA A 31 26.66 6.96 -13.89
C ALA A 31 25.85 8.02 -14.67
N ALA A 32 26.32 8.24 -15.90
CA ALA A 32 25.53 8.39 -17.12
C ALA A 32 24.40 9.44 -17.17
N SER A 33 24.77 10.55 -17.81
CA SER A 33 23.91 11.33 -18.71
C SER A 33 23.09 10.42 -19.65
N VAL A 34 21.77 10.37 -19.44
CA VAL A 34 20.83 9.95 -20.49
C VAL A 34 20.46 11.19 -21.29
N THR A 35 21.12 11.31 -22.43
CA THR A 35 20.78 12.21 -23.53
C THR A 35 19.36 11.91 -24.00
N THR A 36 18.51 12.92 -23.96
CA THR A 36 17.26 12.95 -24.70
C THR A 36 17.59 13.15 -26.18
N ASP A 37 17.37 12.13 -27.01
CA ASP A 37 17.29 12.30 -28.46
C ASP A 37 15.88 11.89 -28.91
N ALA A 38 15.12 12.90 -29.33
CA ALA A 38 13.80 12.76 -29.91
C ALA A 38 13.96 12.45 -31.40
N THR A 39 13.80 11.19 -31.78
CA THR A 39 13.59 10.82 -33.19
C THR A 39 12.22 10.19 -33.33
N ALA A 40 11.31 10.95 -33.93
CA ALA A 40 10.05 10.45 -34.43
C ALA A 40 10.32 9.39 -35.52
N THR A 41 9.76 8.19 -35.36
CA THR A 41 9.56 7.24 -36.44
C THR A 41 8.22 6.57 -36.22
N ALA A 42 7.25 6.99 -37.02
CA ALA A 42 6.01 6.27 -37.23
C ALA A 42 6.33 4.91 -37.84
N GLY A 43 5.89 3.84 -37.18
CA GLY A 43 6.05 2.47 -37.65
C GLY A 43 4.97 1.60 -37.05
N ALA A 44 3.90 1.40 -37.81
CA ALA A 44 2.82 0.48 -37.51
C ALA A 44 3.37 -0.92 -37.19
N ARG A 45 2.92 -1.53 -36.09
CA ARG A 45 3.03 -2.98 -35.91
C ARG A 45 1.79 -3.55 -35.24
N SER A 46 0.92 -4.03 -36.12
CA SER A 46 -0.07 -5.06 -35.88
C SER A 46 0.56 -6.26 -35.17
N GLY A 47 -0.13 -6.77 -34.15
CA GLY A 47 0.27 -7.95 -33.39
C GLY A 47 -0.96 -8.53 -32.72
N ASN A 48 -1.72 -9.31 -33.50
CA ASN A 48 -2.81 -10.17 -33.02
C ASN A 48 -2.24 -11.18 -32.01
N GLY A 49 -2.71 -11.11 -30.76
CA GLY A 49 -2.50 -12.14 -29.75
C GLY A 49 -3.58 -13.20 -29.91
N GLU A 50 -3.20 -14.28 -30.58
CA GLU A 50 -3.96 -15.48 -30.87
C GLU A 50 -4.35 -16.23 -29.60
N ILE A 51 -5.65 -16.49 -29.47
CA ILE A 51 -6.29 -17.31 -28.45
C ILE A 51 -6.21 -18.78 -28.87
N THR A 52 -5.41 -19.59 -28.20
CA THR A 52 -5.40 -21.04 -28.34
C THR A 52 -5.35 -21.71 -26.97
N GLY A 53 -6.32 -22.57 -26.68
CA GLY A 53 -6.35 -23.40 -25.48
C GLY A 53 -7.77 -23.73 -25.05
N LEU A 54 -8.54 -24.32 -25.96
CA LEU A 54 -9.83 -24.96 -25.69
C LEU A 54 -9.54 -26.46 -25.65
N ASP A 55 -9.32 -27.01 -24.46
CA ASP A 55 -9.16 -28.45 -24.27
C ASP A 55 -10.54 -29.04 -23.93
N ASP A 56 -11.10 -29.70 -24.95
CA ASP A 56 -12.35 -30.45 -24.99
C ASP A 56 -12.02 -31.92 -24.67
N ASP A 57 -12.30 -32.36 -23.45
CA ASP A 57 -12.19 -33.77 -23.06
C ASP A 57 -13.60 -34.38 -22.94
N THR A 58 -14.16 -34.72 -24.10
CA THR A 58 -15.34 -35.58 -24.25
C THR A 58 -14.89 -36.98 -24.66
N PRO A 59 -14.93 -38.01 -23.78
CA PRO A 59 -14.82 -39.39 -24.23
C PRO A 59 -16.20 -39.98 -24.53
N ALA A 60 -16.52 -40.09 -25.82
CA ALA A 60 -17.47 -41.07 -26.32
C ALA A 60 -16.79 -42.45 -26.37
N ASN A 61 -17.43 -43.47 -25.80
CA ASN A 61 -17.14 -44.86 -26.18
C ASN A 61 -18.44 -45.65 -26.27
N GLU A 62 -18.65 -46.16 -27.46
CA GLU A 62 -19.77 -46.95 -27.93
C GLU A 62 -19.59 -48.41 -27.49
N GLY A 63 -20.67 -49.02 -27.00
CA GLY A 63 -20.71 -50.41 -26.56
C GLY A 63 -22.02 -51.06 -26.98
N GLU A 64 -22.07 -51.40 -28.27
CA GLU A 64 -23.11 -52.14 -28.99
C GLU A 64 -23.20 -53.62 -28.55
N LEU A 65 -24.41 -54.14 -28.31
CA LEU A 65 -25.00 -55.37 -28.91
C LEU A 65 -26.03 -56.12 -28.03
N ALA A 66 -27.00 -56.71 -28.75
CA ALA A 66 -28.05 -57.67 -28.38
C ALA A 66 -29.37 -57.05 -27.88
N HIS A 67 -30.41 -56.88 -28.72
CA HIS A 67 -31.22 -57.87 -29.43
C HIS A 67 -31.99 -58.83 -28.51
N VAL A 68 -33.18 -58.42 -28.06
CA VAL A 68 -34.34 -59.32 -27.90
C VAL A 68 -35.60 -58.55 -28.32
N ARG A 69 -36.26 -59.11 -29.32
CA ARG A 69 -37.59 -58.82 -29.85
C ARG A 69 -38.59 -59.61 -29.00
N ASP A 70 -39.70 -59.00 -28.61
CA ASP A 70 -41.05 -59.57 -28.42
C ASP A 70 -41.95 -58.38 -28.01
N GLU A 71 -42.87 -57.91 -28.85
CA GLU A 71 -44.26 -58.37 -28.97
C GLU A 71 -45.18 -57.74 -27.89
N GLU A 72 -45.98 -56.77 -28.35
CA GLU A 72 -47.35 -56.46 -27.93
C GLU A 72 -47.74 -56.73 -26.47
N SER A 73 -47.81 -55.68 -25.66
CA SER A 73 -48.73 -55.60 -24.51
C SER A 73 -48.93 -54.14 -24.14
N ASP A 74 -50.07 -53.62 -24.58
CA ASP A 74 -50.72 -52.37 -24.17
C ASP A 74 -50.91 -52.34 -22.63
N PRO A 75 -50.28 -51.43 -21.87
CA PRO A 75 -50.73 -51.10 -20.53
C PRO A 75 -51.63 -49.85 -20.56
N PRO A 76 -52.76 -49.87 -19.83
CA PRO A 76 -53.75 -48.80 -19.86
C PRO A 76 -53.17 -47.48 -19.35
N ALA A 77 -53.65 -46.39 -19.93
CA ALA A 77 -53.38 -45.03 -19.51
C ALA A 77 -53.50 -44.84 -17.99
N PRO A 78 -52.52 -44.17 -17.36
CA PRO A 78 -52.78 -43.24 -16.29
C PRO A 78 -52.89 -41.84 -16.91
N GLU A 79 -54.11 -41.34 -17.02
CA GLU A 79 -54.39 -39.92 -16.81
C GLU A 79 -53.74 -39.51 -15.48
N ASP A 80 -53.25 -38.27 -15.38
CA ASP A 80 -52.46 -37.71 -14.26
C ASP A 80 -50.93 -37.73 -14.45
N ALA A 81 -50.47 -37.19 -15.59
CA ALA A 81 -49.18 -36.51 -15.62
C ALA A 81 -49.44 -35.05 -15.19
N GLU A 82 -49.36 -34.87 -13.88
CA GLU A 82 -49.38 -33.58 -13.21
C GLU A 82 -48.47 -32.57 -13.92
N ASP A 83 -49.06 -31.42 -14.22
CA ASP A 83 -48.51 -30.07 -14.09
C ASP A 83 -47.08 -30.07 -13.54
N GLN A 84 -46.09 -30.35 -14.40
CA GLN A 84 -44.70 -30.03 -14.13
C GLN A 84 -44.61 -28.52 -14.23
N ALA A 85 -44.95 -27.90 -13.11
CA ALA A 85 -44.59 -26.55 -12.77
C ALA A 85 -43.19 -26.29 -13.32
N ASP A 86 -43.10 -25.29 -14.20
CA ASP A 86 -41.88 -24.63 -14.61
C ASP A 86 -41.12 -24.23 -13.34
N ALA A 87 -40.27 -25.15 -12.84
CA ALA A 87 -39.28 -24.84 -11.85
C ALA A 87 -38.24 -23.99 -12.56
N GLU A 88 -38.50 -22.68 -12.63
CA GLU A 88 -37.49 -21.69 -12.99
C GLU A 88 -36.23 -22.04 -12.17
N PRO A 89 -35.08 -22.27 -12.82
CA PRO A 89 -33.87 -22.58 -12.09
C PRO A 89 -33.63 -21.42 -11.12
N GLU A 90 -33.62 -21.73 -9.81
CA GLU A 90 -33.38 -20.75 -8.77
C GLU A 90 -32.16 -19.93 -9.16
N ASN A 91 -32.41 -18.67 -9.47
CA ASN A 91 -31.44 -17.82 -10.10
C ASN A 91 -30.30 -17.58 -9.09
N LEU A 92 -29.18 -18.28 -9.29
CA LEU A 92 -28.00 -18.26 -8.42
C LEU A 92 -27.30 -16.90 -8.38
N ASN A 93 -27.87 -15.85 -8.98
CA ASN A 93 -27.34 -14.50 -8.90
C ASN A 93 -27.76 -13.85 -7.58
N PRO A 94 -26.87 -13.74 -6.57
CA PRO A 94 -27.19 -13.10 -5.30
C PRO A 94 -27.52 -11.62 -5.46
N LEU A 95 -27.14 -10.99 -6.58
CA LEU A 95 -27.37 -9.57 -6.87
C LEU A 95 -28.81 -9.29 -7.33
N LYS A 96 -29.59 -10.29 -7.74
CA LYS A 96 -31.01 -10.10 -8.10
C LYS A 96 -31.86 -9.61 -6.91
N ARG A 97 -31.40 -9.88 -5.69
CA ARG A 97 -32.06 -9.44 -4.44
C ARG A 97 -31.77 -7.99 -4.08
N ILE A 98 -30.82 -7.35 -4.76
CA ILE A 98 -30.44 -5.96 -4.50
C ILE A 98 -31.24 -5.08 -5.46
N GLU A 99 -32.17 -4.30 -4.91
CA GLU A 99 -32.90 -3.30 -5.68
C GLU A 99 -31.93 -2.21 -6.18
N ILE A 100 -32.03 -1.86 -7.46
CA ILE A 100 -31.15 -0.86 -8.09
C ILE A 100 -31.23 0.49 -7.37
N ASP A 101 -32.38 0.85 -6.80
CA ASP A 101 -32.59 2.11 -6.10
C ASP A 101 -31.69 2.28 -4.86
N ILE A 102 -31.21 1.18 -4.27
CA ILE A 102 -30.24 1.20 -3.16
C ILE A 102 -28.88 1.74 -3.63
N LEU A 103 -28.58 1.65 -4.93
CA LEU A 103 -27.33 2.11 -5.52
C LEU A 103 -27.37 3.57 -5.99
N SER A 104 -28.47 4.30 -5.74
CA SER A 104 -28.67 5.69 -6.18
C SER A 104 -27.53 6.62 -5.76
N ASP A 105 -27.00 6.47 -4.54
CA ASP A 105 -25.86 7.25 -4.03
C ASP A 105 -24.59 7.12 -4.90
N THR A 106 -24.40 5.96 -5.54
CA THR A 106 -23.25 5.70 -6.43
C THR A 106 -23.43 6.39 -7.79
N ILE A 107 -24.69 6.52 -8.25
CA ILE A 107 -25.07 7.22 -9.48
C ILE A 107 -24.97 8.73 -9.29
N GLU A 108 -25.53 9.25 -8.19
CA GLU A 108 -25.57 10.69 -7.91
C GLU A 108 -24.17 11.25 -7.58
N ARG A 109 -23.32 10.47 -6.90
CA ARG A 109 -22.01 10.93 -6.44
C ARG A 109 -20.91 9.95 -6.84
N PRO A 110 -20.57 9.84 -8.13
CA PRO A 110 -19.63 8.83 -8.59
C PRO A 110 -18.30 8.94 -7.86
N ILE A 111 -17.75 7.79 -7.48
CA ILE A 111 -16.44 7.66 -6.82
C ILE A 111 -15.30 8.29 -7.61
N PHE A 112 -15.47 8.42 -8.93
CA PHE A 112 -14.52 9.05 -9.85
C PHE A 112 -15.02 10.39 -10.43
N ALA A 113 -15.99 11.05 -9.80
CA ALA A 113 -16.39 12.39 -10.24
C ALA A 113 -15.17 13.33 -10.18
N SER A 114 -14.86 14.00 -11.29
CA SER A 114 -13.74 14.95 -11.36
C SER A 114 -13.84 16.10 -10.34
N SER A 115 -15.01 16.30 -9.74
CA SER A 115 -15.29 17.28 -8.69
C SER A 115 -15.00 16.80 -7.26
N ARG A 116 -14.52 15.56 -7.04
CA ARG A 116 -14.08 15.09 -5.72
C ARG A 116 -12.73 15.73 -5.36
N GLN A 117 -12.76 17.01 -4.99
CA GLN A 117 -11.67 17.62 -4.24
C GLN A 117 -11.72 17.15 -2.79
N ARG A 118 -10.55 16.95 -2.19
CA ARG A 118 -10.44 16.72 -0.75
C ARG A 118 -11.18 17.85 -0.03
N PRO A 119 -12.03 17.56 0.97
CA PRO A 119 -12.62 18.62 1.77
C PRO A 119 -11.52 19.56 2.27
N PRO A 120 -11.78 20.88 2.35
CA PRO A 120 -10.81 21.83 2.88
C PRO A 120 -10.30 21.30 4.22
N GLN A 121 -8.98 21.09 4.34
CA GLN A 121 -8.40 20.70 5.62
C GLN A 121 -8.66 21.85 6.58
N GLU A 122 -9.49 21.62 7.59
CA GLU A 122 -9.57 22.52 8.74
C GLU A 122 -8.14 22.73 9.25
N ALA A 123 -7.75 23.99 9.42
CA ALA A 123 -6.41 24.34 9.87
C ALA A 123 -6.14 23.60 11.19
N LYS A 124 -5.24 22.63 11.14
CA LYS A 124 -4.87 21.82 12.31
C LYS A 124 -4.42 22.79 13.41
N PRO A 125 -4.99 22.73 14.64
CA PRO A 125 -4.59 23.63 15.71
C PRO A 125 -3.07 23.51 15.89
N ALA A 126 -2.40 24.66 16.01
CA ALA A 126 -0.97 24.70 16.29
C ALA A 126 -0.70 23.85 17.53
N SER A 127 0.02 22.75 17.35
CA SER A 127 0.32 21.81 18.43
C SER A 127 1.16 22.54 19.47
N THR A 128 0.55 22.87 20.61
CA THR A 128 1.30 23.31 21.79
C THR A 128 2.22 22.17 22.18
N SER A 129 3.51 22.37 21.89
CA SER A 129 4.57 21.40 22.13
C SER A 129 4.91 21.39 23.61
N GLU A 130 4.11 20.68 24.40
CA GLU A 130 4.58 20.15 25.68
C GLU A 130 5.57 19.03 25.35
N ASN A 131 6.84 19.43 25.40
CA ASN A 131 7.96 18.77 24.76
C ASN A 131 8.63 17.80 25.74
N SER A 132 7.85 16.84 26.22
CA SER A 132 8.36 15.72 27.00
C SER A 132 8.33 14.47 26.11
N LEU A 133 9.47 13.78 25.97
CA LEU A 133 9.53 12.52 25.22
C LEU A 133 8.70 11.41 25.87
N ALA A 134 8.43 11.52 27.18
CA ALA A 134 7.51 10.62 27.89
C ALA A 134 6.07 10.67 27.34
N THR A 135 5.74 11.70 26.56
CA THR A 135 4.44 11.89 25.93
C THR A 135 4.36 11.20 24.56
N PHE A 136 5.47 10.70 24.03
CA PHE A 136 5.53 10.09 22.70
C PHE A 136 5.74 8.58 22.78
N GLU A 137 4.99 7.87 21.95
CA GLU A 137 5.06 6.44 21.80
C GLU A 137 5.48 6.08 20.38
N LEU A 138 6.45 5.19 20.23
CA LEU A 138 6.79 4.61 18.93
C LEU A 138 5.72 3.59 18.56
N VAL A 139 4.96 3.88 17.51
CA VAL A 139 3.91 3.00 16.97
C VAL A 139 4.51 1.97 16.01
N GLY A 140 5.52 2.37 15.24
CA GLY A 140 6.15 1.47 14.29
C GLY A 140 7.28 2.11 13.50
N VAL A 141 8.03 1.26 12.81
CA VAL A 141 9.11 1.65 11.91
C VAL A 141 8.89 0.95 10.57
N ALA A 142 8.84 1.74 9.51
CA ALA A 142 8.79 1.26 8.13
C ALA A 142 10.16 1.44 7.48
N ARG A 143 10.58 0.47 6.67
CA ARG A 143 11.81 0.57 5.87
C ARG A 143 11.47 0.44 4.39
N THR A 144 12.02 1.33 3.59
CA THR A 144 11.88 1.33 2.13
C THR A 144 13.26 1.47 1.52
N GLY A 145 13.83 0.36 1.06
CA GLY A 145 15.22 0.30 0.61
C GLY A 145 16.19 0.70 1.71
N ALA A 146 16.99 1.74 1.46
CA ALA A 146 17.96 2.30 2.41
C ALA A 146 17.34 3.29 3.41
N ARG A 147 16.09 3.73 3.22
CA ARG A 147 15.44 4.71 4.09
C ARG A 147 14.62 4.03 5.18
N ALA A 148 14.63 4.61 6.37
CA ALA A 148 13.80 4.20 7.50
C ALA A 148 12.92 5.38 7.92
N THR A 149 11.65 5.11 8.17
CA THR A 149 10.66 6.09 8.62
C THR A 149 10.03 5.56 9.90
N ALA A 150 10.11 6.33 10.98
CA ALA A 150 9.46 6.01 12.24
C ALA A 150 8.11 6.74 12.35
N VAL A 151 7.16 6.09 13.00
CA VAL A 151 5.83 6.64 13.28
C VAL A 151 5.67 6.79 14.78
N LEU A 152 5.56 8.04 15.24
CA LEU A 152 5.37 8.41 16.63
C LEU A 152 3.91 8.81 16.87
N ARG A 153 3.38 8.47 18.04
CA ARG A 153 2.06 8.90 18.52
C ARG A 153 2.23 9.76 19.77
N LYS A 154 1.65 10.96 19.76
CA LYS A 154 1.58 11.82 20.95
C LYS A 154 0.41 11.41 21.81
N GLN A 155 0.65 10.98 23.04
CA GLN A 155 -0.40 10.73 24.02
C GLN A 155 -0.75 12.01 24.80
N PRO A 156 -1.96 12.16 25.37
CA PRO A 156 -3.16 11.38 25.10
C PRO A 156 -3.84 11.78 23.77
N GLN A 157 -3.31 12.78 23.08
CA GLN A 157 -3.95 13.46 21.94
C GLN A 157 -4.17 12.54 20.72
N GLY A 158 -3.39 11.47 20.58
CA GLY A 158 -3.48 10.48 19.50
C GLY A 158 -2.87 10.94 18.17
N ASP A 159 -2.27 12.13 18.12
CA ASP A 159 -1.65 12.66 16.92
C ASP A 159 -0.48 11.78 16.44
N LEU A 160 -0.51 11.40 15.17
CA LEU A 160 0.53 10.62 14.51
C LEU A 160 1.52 11.54 13.78
N PHE A 161 2.81 11.30 13.98
CA PHE A 161 3.91 11.99 13.34
C PHE A 161 4.80 10.98 12.62
N ARG A 162 5.20 11.31 11.40
CA ARG A 162 6.17 10.54 10.62
C ARG A 162 7.49 11.30 10.64
N VAL A 163 8.57 10.60 10.95
CA VAL A 163 9.92 11.18 11.04
C VAL A 163 10.95 10.26 10.40
N GLU A 164 11.96 10.86 9.78
CA GLU A 164 13.12 10.20 9.18
C GLU A 164 14.41 10.56 9.95
N ALA A 165 15.52 9.86 9.66
CA ALA A 165 16.80 10.19 10.25
C ALA A 165 17.24 11.61 9.85
N GLY A 166 17.63 12.42 10.83
CA GLY A 166 17.96 13.83 10.63
C GLY A 166 16.78 14.80 10.83
N ASP A 167 15.54 14.30 10.84
CA ASP A 167 14.38 15.16 11.09
C ASP A 167 14.43 15.75 12.49
N THR A 168 13.92 16.97 12.59
CA THR A 168 13.80 17.67 13.87
C THR A 168 12.33 17.75 14.25
N PHE A 169 12.01 17.29 15.45
CA PHE A 169 10.67 17.26 16.00
C PHE A 169 10.70 17.90 17.39
N GLY A 170 10.04 19.05 17.55
CA GLY A 170 10.13 19.85 18.77
C GLY A 170 11.56 20.30 19.06
N LYS A 171 12.16 19.82 20.16
CA LYS A 171 13.56 20.11 20.57
C LYS A 171 14.50 18.94 20.27
N TRP A 172 13.98 17.86 19.70
CA TRP A 172 14.69 16.63 19.48
C TRP A 172 14.99 16.45 18.00
N ARG A 173 16.16 15.91 17.71
CA ARG A 173 16.57 15.49 16.38
C ARG A 173 16.67 13.98 16.34
N VAL A 174 16.18 13.36 15.28
CA VAL A 174 16.32 11.93 15.07
C VAL A 174 17.75 11.64 14.68
N LYS A 175 18.50 10.97 15.57
CA LYS A 175 19.88 10.57 15.32
C LYS A 175 19.95 9.26 14.54
N ALA A 176 19.14 8.29 14.95
CA ALA A 176 19.08 6.97 14.32
C ALA A 176 17.68 6.36 14.45
N ILE A 177 17.30 5.57 13.45
CA ILE A 177 16.07 4.78 13.46
C ILE A 177 16.46 3.30 13.39
N GLU A 178 16.22 2.57 14.47
CA GLU A 178 16.42 1.13 14.55
C GLU A 178 15.12 0.37 14.24
N PRO A 179 15.16 -0.95 13.97
CA PRO A 179 13.95 -1.72 13.66
C PRO A 179 12.87 -1.70 14.75
N ARG A 180 13.24 -1.46 16.01
CA ARG A 180 12.32 -1.47 17.17
C ARG A 180 12.51 -0.31 18.13
N SER A 181 13.36 0.64 17.77
CA SER A 181 13.67 1.79 18.63
C SER A 181 14.02 3.01 17.78
N ILE A 182 13.91 4.18 18.37
CA ILE A 182 14.39 5.43 17.77
C ILE A 182 15.27 6.14 18.77
N VAL A 183 16.43 6.61 18.31
CA VAL A 183 17.37 7.38 19.11
C VAL A 183 17.20 8.85 18.75
N LEU A 184 16.81 9.63 19.75
CA LEU A 184 16.59 11.07 19.66
C LEU A 184 17.70 11.78 20.41
N SER A 185 18.21 12.86 19.84
CA SER A 185 19.21 13.72 20.47
C SER A 185 18.67 15.14 20.59
N ASP A 186 18.81 15.78 21.75
CA ASP A 186 18.51 17.21 21.87
C ASP A 186 19.71 18.08 21.43
N GLY A 187 19.49 19.39 21.36
CA GLY A 187 20.56 20.36 21.05
C GLY A 187 21.67 20.48 22.12
N ASN A 188 21.50 19.83 23.28
CA ASN A 188 22.47 19.82 24.38
C ASN A 188 23.31 18.54 24.42
N GLY A 189 23.03 17.58 23.51
CA GLY A 189 23.73 16.29 23.45
C GLY A 189 23.13 15.20 24.35
N ASN A 190 21.95 15.42 24.93
CA ASN A 190 21.22 14.37 25.63
C ASN A 190 20.62 13.41 24.60
N GLU A 191 20.79 12.11 24.83
CA GLU A 191 20.24 11.06 23.98
C GLU A 191 19.15 10.30 24.73
N GLU A 192 18.02 10.11 24.06
CA GLU A 192 16.90 9.35 24.60
C GLU A 192 16.43 8.33 23.57
N THR A 193 16.17 7.12 24.04
CA THR A 193 15.76 5.99 23.18
C THR A 193 14.32 5.63 23.48
N ILE A 194 13.44 5.79 22.49
CA ILE A 194 12.05 5.35 22.59
C ILE A 194 11.94 3.97 21.94
N LYS A 195 11.40 3.01 22.69
CA LYS A 195 11.20 1.63 22.23
C LYS A 195 9.77 1.42 21.76
N LEU A 196 9.61 0.56 20.76
CA LEU A 196 8.32 0.11 20.27
C LEU A 196 7.61 -0.69 21.38
N LEU A 197 6.46 -0.22 21.85
CA LEU A 197 5.64 -0.97 22.79
C LEU A 197 5.14 -2.25 22.11
N ARG A 198 5.25 -3.37 22.83
CA ARG A 198 4.65 -4.64 22.40
C ARG A 198 3.15 -4.59 22.72
N PRO A 199 2.27 -4.88 21.74
CA PRO A 199 0.87 -5.14 22.04
C PRO A 199 0.70 -6.43 22.85
#